data_AF-A0A2T5K1H8-F1
#
_entry.id   AF-A0A2T5K1H8-F1
#
_cell.length_a   1.000
_cell.length_b   1.000
_cell.length_c   1.000
_cell.angle_alpha   90.00
_cell.angle_beta   90.00
_cell.angle_gamma   90.00
#
_symmetry.space_group_name_H-M   'P 1'
#
loop_
_entity.id
_entity.type
_entity.pdbx_description
1 polymer ?
#
loop_
_entity_poly.entity_id
_entity_poly.type
_entity_poly.pdbx_seq_one_letter_code
_entity_poly.pdbx_strand_id
1 'polypeptide(L)'
;MYMAQLLLPLWSNRGERFSKALFEQVREELVKQFGGLTAYTRTPASGVWQEKDGGTVHDEIIVYEVMVENLDETWWNSYRKQLEKRFRQDELVIRAHEIRVL
;
A
#
# COMPACT_ATOMS: atom_id res chain seq x y z
N MET A 1 -16.59 -9.39 7.94
CA MET A 1 -15.29 -9.71 7.33
C MET A 1 -14.90 -8.56 6.43
N TYR A 2 -13.61 -8.25 6.36
CA TYR A 2 -13.11 -7.12 5.62
C TYR A 2 -11.92 -7.53 4.74
N MET A 3 -11.77 -6.82 3.62
CA MET A 3 -10.54 -6.79 2.84
C MET A 3 -9.83 -5.48 3.14
N ALA A 4 -8.69 -5.56 3.83
CA ALA A 4 -7.83 -4.40 4.05
C ALA A 4 -6.82 -4.30 2.90
N GLN A 5 -6.69 -3.10 2.33
CA GLN A 5 -5.80 -2.79 1.23
C GLN A 5 -4.81 -1.70 1.66
N LEU A 6 -3.52 -1.99 1.49
CA LEU A 6 -2.44 -1.05 1.71
C LEU A 6 -1.91 -0.58 0.36
N LEU A 7 -1.87 0.73 0.16
CA LEU A 7 -1.39 1.35 -1.07
C LEU A 7 0.04 1.86 -0.82
N LEU A 8 1.03 1.06 -1.23
CA LEU A 8 2.44 1.32 -0.96
C LEU A 8 3.09 1.99 -2.19
N PRO A 9 3.65 3.19 -2.07
CA PRO A 9 4.29 3.86 -3.21
C PRO A 9 5.60 3.16 -3.57
N LEU A 10 5.90 3.08 -4.87
CA LEU A 10 7.20 2.59 -5.34
C LEU A 10 8.32 3.62 -5.21
N TRP A 11 7.95 4.89 -5.09
CA TRP A 11 8.86 6.04 -5.12
C TRP A 11 8.62 6.93 -3.90
N SER A 12 9.68 7.54 -3.38
CA SER A 12 9.59 8.54 -2.33
C SER A 12 9.13 9.89 -2.90
N ASN A 13 8.75 10.82 -2.02
CA ASN A 13 8.41 12.20 -2.40
C ASN A 13 9.59 12.98 -3.02
N ARG A 14 10.79 12.40 -3.02
CA ARG A 14 12.00 12.95 -3.66
C ARG A 14 12.34 12.24 -4.98
N GLY A 15 11.48 11.34 -5.47
CA GLY A 15 11.72 10.54 -6.68
C GLY A 15 12.71 9.39 -6.49
N GLU A 16 13.01 8.99 -5.25
CA GLU A 16 13.89 7.85 -4.97
C GLU A 16 13.08 6.54 -4.96
N ARG A 17 13.49 5.55 -5.74
CA ARG A 17 12.82 4.23 -5.75
C ARG A 17 13.10 3.49 -4.45
N PHE A 18 12.05 2.96 -3.81
CA PHE A 18 12.23 2.12 -2.62
C PHE A 18 12.83 0.75 -2.98
N SER A 19 13.63 0.21 -2.04
CA SER A 19 14.25 -1.09 -2.21
C SER A 19 13.21 -2.20 -2.12
N LYS A 20 13.43 -3.30 -2.85
CA LYS A 20 12.58 -4.49 -2.78
C LYS A 20 12.49 -5.06 -1.34
N ALA A 21 13.57 -4.97 -0.58
CA ALA A 21 13.63 -5.42 0.81
C ALA A 21 12.61 -4.72 1.71
N LEU A 22 12.29 -3.45 1.43
CA LEU A 22 11.28 -2.72 2.19
C LEU A 22 9.88 -3.33 2.03
N PHE A 23 9.49 -3.66 0.79
CA PHE A 23 8.21 -4.30 0.50
C PHE A 23 8.17 -5.73 1.04
N GLU A 24 9.29 -6.44 0.93
CA GLU A 24 9.44 -7.79 1.46
C GLU A 24 9.21 -7.83 2.98
N GLN A 25 9.76 -6.86 3.72
CA GLN A 25 9.51 -6.72 5.15
C GLN A 25 8.01 -6.53 5.45
N VAL A 26 7.31 -5.67 4.70
CA VAL A 26 5.86 -5.47 4.88
C VAL A 26 5.09 -6.76 4.57
N ARG A 27 5.49 -7.50 3.53
CA ARG A 27 4.89 -8.79 3.18
C ARG A 27 5.02 -9.79 4.32
N GLU A 28 6.21 -9.95 4.90
CA GLU A 28 6.45 -10.86 6.00
C GLU A 28 5.64 -10.48 7.26
N GLU A 29 5.56 -9.18 7.59
CA GLU A 29 4.77 -8.67 8.71
C GLU A 29 3.27 -9.00 8.53
N LEU A 30 2.71 -8.76 7.34
CA LEU A 30 1.31 -9.03 7.04
C LEU A 30 1.01 -10.53 7.00
N VAL A 31 1.88 -11.35 6.40
CA VAL A 31 1.72 -12.82 6.37
C VAL A 31 1.80 -13.40 7.79
N LYS A 32 2.72 -12.89 8.62
CA LYS A 32 2.83 -13.32 10.02
C LYS A 32 1.58 -12.96 10.83
N GLN A 33 1.00 -11.78 10.58
CA GLN A 33 -0.17 -11.30 11.32
C GLN A 33 -1.48 -11.96 10.85
N PHE A 34 -1.65 -12.17 9.54
CA PHE A 34 -2.94 -12.53 8.94
C PHE A 34 -2.94 -13.90 8.22
N GLY A 35 -1.80 -14.58 8.15
CA GLY A 35 -1.68 -15.92 7.56
C GLY A 35 -1.65 -15.96 6.03
N GLY A 36 -1.94 -14.85 5.35
CA GLY A 36 -1.92 -14.76 3.89
C GLY A 36 -1.94 -13.32 3.38
N LEU A 37 -1.49 -13.13 2.14
CA LEU A 37 -1.42 -11.84 1.46
C LEU A 37 -1.60 -12.04 -0.05
N THR A 38 -2.36 -11.17 -0.70
CA THR A 38 -2.31 -10.97 -2.15
C THR A 38 -1.63 -9.64 -2.46
N ALA A 39 -0.75 -9.63 -3.47
CA ALA A 39 0.00 -8.46 -3.87
C ALA A 39 -0.04 -8.28 -5.38
N TYR A 40 -0.29 -7.06 -5.85
CA TYR A 40 -0.18 -6.70 -7.26
C TYR A 40 0.26 -5.25 -7.43
N THR A 41 0.87 -4.94 -8.57
CA THR A 41 1.22 -3.57 -8.92
C THR A 41 0.03 -2.92 -9.62
N ARG A 42 -0.29 -1.69 -9.23
CA ARG A 42 -1.20 -0.82 -9.97
C ARG A 42 -0.37 0.28 -10.60
N THR A 43 -0.19 0.19 -11.90
CA THR A 43 0.33 1.27 -12.73
C THR A 43 -0.86 2.05 -13.31
N PRO A 44 -0.70 3.34 -13.63
CA PRO A 44 -1.72 4.05 -14.39
C PRO A 44 -1.96 3.30 -15.70
N ALA A 45 -3.23 2.98 -15.98
CA ALA A 45 -3.63 2.48 -17.29
C ALA A 45 -3.32 3.59 -18.30
N SER A 46 -2.47 3.31 -19.28
CA SER A 46 -2.03 4.27 -20.29
C SER A 46 -3.23 4.97 -20.94
N GLY A 47 -3.33 6.30 -20.76
CA GLY A 47 -4.40 7.09 -21.36
C GLY A 47 -4.37 8.56 -20.99
N VAL A 48 -3.55 9.33 -21.72
CA VAL A 48 -3.64 10.80 -21.86
C VAL A 48 -3.35 11.61 -20.58
N TRP A 49 -2.08 11.73 -20.21
CA TRP A 49 -1.61 12.87 -19.42
C TRP A 49 -0.71 13.72 -20.31
N GLN A 50 -1.28 14.77 -20.89
CA GLN A 50 -0.47 15.90 -21.34
C GLN A 50 0.05 16.59 -20.08
N GLU A 51 1.33 16.38 -19.79
CA GLU A 51 2.08 17.17 -18.83
C GLU A 51 1.94 18.64 -19.22
N LYS A 52 1.32 19.45 -18.36
CA LYS A 52 1.43 20.91 -18.50
C LYS A 52 2.74 21.46 -17.93
N ASP A 53 3.43 20.73 -17.05
CA ASP A 53 4.59 21.27 -16.33
C ASP A 53 5.70 20.22 -15.99
N GLY A 54 5.98 19.26 -16.88
CA GLY A 54 7.26 18.51 -16.89
C GLY A 54 7.65 17.71 -15.63
N GLY A 55 6.72 17.47 -14.70
CA GLY A 55 6.95 16.66 -13.52
C GLY A 55 6.44 15.23 -13.74
N THR A 56 7.34 14.25 -13.73
CA THR A 56 6.97 12.84 -13.79
C THR A 56 6.10 12.48 -12.59
N VAL A 57 4.82 12.22 -12.82
CA VAL A 57 3.91 11.71 -11.80
C VAL A 57 4.23 10.23 -11.57
N HIS A 58 4.96 9.93 -10.50
CA HIS A 58 5.29 8.57 -10.09
C HIS A 58 4.10 7.90 -9.39
N ASP A 59 3.02 7.64 -10.13
CA ASP A 59 1.77 7.02 -9.62
C ASP A 59 1.82 5.48 -9.54
N GLU A 60 3.00 4.88 -9.67
CA GLU A 60 3.13 3.43 -9.54
C GLU A 60 3.08 3.02 -8.06
N ILE A 61 2.07 2.22 -7.72
CA ILE A 61 1.90 1.68 -6.37
C ILE A 61 1.88 0.16 -6.39
N ILE A 62 2.33 -0.44 -5.28
CA ILE A 62 2.07 -1.83 -4.96
C ILE A 62 0.87 -1.85 -4.02
N VAL A 63 -0.15 -2.64 -4.38
CA VAL A 63 -1.32 -2.89 -3.53
C VAL A 63 -1.14 -4.23 -2.84
N TYR A 64 -1.19 -4.19 -1.51
CA TYR A 64 -1.18 -5.36 -0.63
C TYR A 64 -2.56 -5.55 -0.02
N GLU A 65 -3.11 -6.76 -0.13
CA GLU A 65 -4.46 -7.10 0.32
C GLU A 65 -4.45 -8.24 1.32
N VAL A 66 -5.09 -8.03 2.46
CA VAL A 66 -5.30 -9.06 3.47
C VAL A 66 -6.77 -9.18 3.83
N MET A 67 -7.19 -10.41 4.05
CA MET A 67 -8.54 -10.79 4.48
C MET A 67 -8.56 -10.85 6.01
N VAL A 68 -9.47 -10.12 6.65
CA VAL A 68 -9.55 -10.08 8.12
C VAL A 68 -10.99 -10.30 8.60
N GLU A 69 -11.17 -11.09 9.65
CA GLU A 69 -12.50 -11.35 10.21
C GLU A 69 -13.09 -10.08 10.84
N ASN A 70 -12.29 -9.41 11.66
CA ASN A 70 -12.61 -8.17 12.37
C ASN A 70 -11.51 -7.13 12.15
N LEU A 71 -11.88 -5.85 12.13
CA LEU A 71 -10.92 -4.76 12.01
C LEU A 71 -10.48 -4.26 13.39
N ASP A 72 -9.22 -4.49 13.74
CA ASP A 72 -8.58 -3.80 14.86
C ASP A 72 -8.05 -2.44 14.40
N GLU A 73 -8.87 -1.40 14.55
CA GLU A 73 -8.50 -0.04 14.17
C GLU A 73 -7.25 0.49 14.88
N THR A 74 -6.98 0.04 16.11
CA THR A 74 -5.81 0.47 16.88
C THR A 74 -4.54 -0.09 16.24
N TRP A 75 -4.55 -1.37 15.89
CA TRP A 75 -3.45 -2.02 15.18
C TRP A 75 -3.22 -1.37 13.81
N TRP A 76 -4.27 -1.18 13.02
CA TRP A 76 -4.17 -0.59 11.67
C TRP A 76 -3.64 0.84 11.70
N ASN A 77 -4.11 1.67 12.64
CA ASN A 77 -3.61 3.04 12.80
C ASN A 77 -2.13 3.08 13.23
N SER A 78 -1.72 2.20 14.14
CA SER A 78 -0.32 2.08 14.55
C SER A 78 0.56 1.62 13.40
N TYR A 79 0.10 0.62 12.65
CA TYR A 79 0.83 0.07 11.52
C TYR A 79 0.98 1.07 10.37
N ARG A 80 -0.09 1.82 10.06
CA ARG A 80 -0.07 2.93 9.09
C ARG A 80 1.02 3.95 9.43
N LYS A 81 1.07 4.42 10.68
CA LYS A 81 2.09 5.39 11.13
C LYS A 81 3.52 4.86 11.04
N GLN A 82 3.72 3.56 11.25
CA GLN A 82 5.02 2.92 11.07
C GLN A 82 5.41 2.87 9.59
N LEU A 83 4.46 2.56 8.71
CA LEU A 83 4.67 2.57 7.27
C LEU A 83 4.95 3.97 6.73
N GLU A 84 4.21 4.99 7.17
CA GLU A 84 4.45 6.40 6.79
C GLU A 84 5.90 6.81 7.04
N LYS A 85 6.44 6.48 8.22
CA LYS A 85 7.85 6.72 8.54
C LYS A 85 8.81 5.92 7.64
N ARG A 86 8.52 4.64 7.40
CA ARG A 86 9.36 3.75 6.58
C ARG A 86 9.40 4.18 5.10
N PHE A 87 8.25 4.56 4.56
CA PHE A 87 8.08 5.02 3.20
C PHE A 87 8.28 6.53 3.04
N ARG A 88 8.68 7.24 4.11
CA ARG A 88 8.91 8.70 4.10
C ARG A 88 7.74 9.46 3.46
N GLN A 89 6.53 9.05 3.80
CA GLN A 89 5.27 9.64 3.33
C GLN A 89 4.61 10.40 4.48
N ASP A 90 4.01 11.55 4.16
CA ASP A 90 3.24 12.33 5.13
C ASP A 90 1.93 11.60 5.49
N GLU A 91 1.34 10.92 4.51
CA GLU A 91 0.15 10.10 4.68
C GLU A 91 0.19 8.88 3.77
N LEU A 92 -0.16 7.70 4.32
CA LEU A 92 -0.31 6.47 3.57
C LEU A 92 -1.74 5.96 3.67
N VAL A 93 -2.33 5.56 2.53
CA VAL A 93 -3.69 5.04 2.52
C VAL A 93 -3.70 3.55 2.85
N ILE A 94 -4.32 3.22 3.99
CA ILE A 94 -4.83 1.89 4.28
C ILE A 94 -6.34 1.99 4.34
N ARG A 95 -7.05 1.24 3.51
CA ARG A 95 -8.52 1.23 3.46
C ARG A 95 -9.06 -0.17 3.68
N ALA A 96 -10.28 -0.26 4.18
CA ALA A 96 -10.95 -1.54 4.37
C ALA A 96 -12.31 -1.54 3.68
N HIS A 97 -12.65 -2.65 3.03
CA HIS A 97 -13.94 -2.90 2.43
C HIS A 97 -14.63 -4.05 3.15
N GLU A 98 -15.89 -3.87 3.55
CA GLU A 98 -16.70 -5.00 3.99
C GLU A 98 -16.93 -5.95 2.81
N ILE A 99 -16.76 -7.24 3.06
CA ILE A 99 -16.91 -8.27 2.05
C ILE A 99 -17.77 -9.41 2.56
N ARG A 100 -18.40 -10.11 1.61
CA ARG A 100 -19.08 -11.38 1.84
C ARG A 100 -18.35 -12.46 1.05
N VAL A 101 -17.98 -13.52 1.73
CA VAL A 101 -17.52 -14.77 1.10
C VAL A 101 -18.76 -15.57 0.71
N LEU A 102 -18.79 -16.09 -0.52
CA LEU A 102 -19.89 -16.90 -1.06
C LEU A 102 -19.54 -18.39 -1.02
#